data_AF-A2XAX2-F1
#
_entry.id   AF-A2XAX2-F1
#
_cell.length_a   1.000
_cell.length_b   1.000
_cell.length_c   1.000
_cell.angle_alpha   90.00
_cell.angle_beta   90.00
_cell.angle_gamma   90.00
#
_symmetry.space_group_name_H-M   'P 1'
#
loop_
_entity.id
_entity.type
_entity.pdbx_description
1 polymer ?
#
loop_
_entity_poly.entity_id
_entity_poly.type
_entity_poly.pdbx_seq_one_letter_code
_entity_poly.pdbx_strand_id
1 'polypeptide(L)'
;MEEGEACDDCECEIARLPEELLSAAISLTAPRDAFRAAAVSRAFRAAADSDAVWASFLPRDLPDLADGELSPAPPSKKDLFLRLSAGHYHLLPDRLKLDRETGAKCYVLSARALVIIWTCTPRYWRWIPLTDSRFTEAAELLSVCWLEILGNIDSRMLSPNSTYAAVLVFKIAEEFYQLDTVDATVNLGGSKSSREVALTRSRRRPEEEISAVLFPRTRADGWMEVELGEFFNEEGEDGNAREHQNLW
;
A
#
# COMPACT_ATOMS: atom_id res chain seq x y z
N MET A 1 28.94 -24.24 -55.88
CA MET A 1 29.20 -23.23 -54.84
C MET A 1 27.86 -22.56 -54.62
N GLU A 2 27.10 -23.07 -53.65
CA GLU A 2 25.84 -22.46 -53.24
C GLU A 2 26.19 -21.20 -52.44
N GLU A 3 25.61 -20.08 -52.86
CA GLU A 3 25.59 -18.85 -52.08
C GLU A 3 24.70 -19.11 -50.86
N GLY A 4 25.32 -19.04 -49.68
CA GLY A 4 24.62 -19.10 -48.41
C GLY A 4 23.78 -17.84 -48.26
N GLU A 5 22.48 -18.00 -48.48
CA GLU A 5 21.44 -17.04 -48.16
C GLU A 5 21.56 -16.68 -46.67
N ALA A 6 22.02 -15.46 -46.40
CA ALA A 6 22.07 -14.93 -45.06
C ALA A 6 20.63 -14.83 -44.55
N CYS A 7 20.33 -15.61 -43.51
CA CYS A 7 19.06 -15.56 -42.82
C CYS A 7 18.81 -14.11 -42.39
N ASP A 8 17.79 -13.51 -43.00
CA ASP A 8 17.24 -12.20 -42.66
C ASP A 8 17.06 -12.15 -41.14
N ASP A 9 17.79 -11.25 -40.51
CA ASP A 9 17.74 -10.97 -39.09
C ASP A 9 16.27 -10.70 -38.79
N CYS A 10 15.60 -11.59 -38.06
CA CYS A 10 14.22 -11.39 -37.64
C CYS A 10 14.23 -10.25 -36.61
N GLU A 11 14.41 -9.02 -37.08
CA GLU A 11 14.18 -7.81 -36.30
C GLU A 11 12.76 -7.92 -35.79
N CYS A 12 12.63 -8.05 -34.47
CA CYS A 12 11.36 -8.04 -33.79
C CYS A 12 10.51 -6.91 -34.38
N GLU A 13 9.34 -7.20 -34.97
CA GLU A 13 8.45 -6.18 -35.59
C GLU A 13 8.15 -5.00 -34.65
N ILE A 14 8.24 -5.22 -33.34
CA ILE A 14 8.08 -4.19 -32.32
C ILE A 14 9.21 -3.15 -32.30
N ALA A 15 10.41 -3.49 -32.79
CA ALA A 15 11.56 -2.60 -32.93
C ALA A 15 11.38 -1.59 -34.09
N ARG A 16 10.38 -1.81 -34.96
CA ARG A 16 9.98 -0.85 -35.99
C ARG A 16 9.06 0.25 -35.46
N LEU A 17 8.51 0.10 -34.25
CA LEU A 17 7.71 1.14 -33.63
C LEU A 17 8.61 2.22 -33.00
N PRO A 18 8.29 3.51 -33.18
CA PRO A 18 8.96 4.59 -32.45
C PRO A 18 8.83 4.40 -30.94
N GLU A 19 9.91 4.70 -30.21
CA GLU A 19 9.96 4.59 -28.75
C GLU A 19 8.87 5.43 -28.07
N GLU A 20 8.47 6.54 -28.69
CA GLU A 20 7.43 7.44 -28.21
C GLU A 20 6.06 6.77 -28.17
N LEU A 21 5.73 5.92 -29.16
CA LEU A 21 4.46 5.19 -29.17
C LEU A 21 4.45 4.09 -28.11
N LEU A 22 5.58 3.41 -27.91
CA LEU A 22 5.74 2.43 -26.85
C LEU A 22 5.63 3.11 -25.47
N SER A 23 6.30 4.24 -25.29
CA SER A 23 6.26 5.02 -24.05
C SER A 23 4.84 5.53 -23.77
N ALA A 24 4.14 6.06 -24.77
CA ALA A 24 2.76 6.51 -24.63
C ALA A 24 1.84 5.35 -24.25
N ALA A 25 1.96 4.19 -24.89
CA ALA A 25 1.17 3.01 -24.54
C ALA A 25 1.45 2.54 -23.10
N ILE A 26 2.71 2.45 -22.69
CA ILE A 26 3.10 2.02 -21.34
C ILE A 26 2.65 3.04 -20.29
N SER A 27 2.69 4.34 -20.58
CA SER A 27 2.26 5.39 -19.65
C SER A 27 0.78 5.33 -19.25
N LEU A 28 -0.04 4.62 -20.02
CA LEU A 28 -1.47 4.37 -19.75
C LEU A 28 -1.71 3.06 -18.97
N THR A 29 -0.66 2.34 -18.60
CA THR A 29 -0.72 1.09 -17.83
C THR A 29 -0.37 1.30 -16.36
N ALA A 30 -0.22 0.23 -15.58
CA ALA A 30 0.26 0.32 -14.20
C ALA A 30 1.79 0.20 -14.12
N PRO A 31 2.44 0.71 -13.04
CA PRO A 31 3.88 0.54 -12.82
C PRO A 31 4.37 -0.91 -12.94
N ARG A 32 3.56 -1.88 -12.48
CA ARG A 32 3.82 -3.30 -12.65
C ARG A 32 4.01 -3.71 -14.12
N ASP A 33 3.18 -3.18 -15.01
CA ASP A 33 3.20 -3.53 -16.42
C ASP A 33 4.42 -2.91 -17.11
N ALA A 34 4.84 -1.71 -16.70
CA ALA A 34 6.11 -1.13 -17.14
C ALA A 34 7.31 -2.01 -16.73
N PHE A 35 7.36 -2.50 -15.48
CA PHE A 35 8.42 -3.44 -15.06
C PHE A 35 8.43 -4.72 -15.89
N ARG A 36 7.25 -5.26 -16.23
CA ARG A 36 7.12 -6.45 -17.07
C ARG A 36 7.53 -6.18 -18.51
N ALA A 37 7.11 -5.06 -19.09
CA ALA A 37 7.49 -4.64 -20.43
C ALA A 37 9.01 -4.51 -20.57
N ALA A 38 9.69 -3.92 -19.57
CA ALA A 38 11.14 -3.78 -19.55
C ALA A 38 11.93 -5.10 -19.60
N ALA A 39 11.29 -6.23 -19.26
CA ALA A 39 11.88 -7.56 -19.36
C ALA A 39 11.72 -8.22 -20.75
N VAL A 40 10.84 -7.69 -21.61
CA VAL A 40 10.49 -8.31 -22.91
C VAL A 40 11.58 -8.09 -23.97
N SER A 41 12.05 -6.85 -24.14
CA SER A 41 13.08 -6.51 -25.13
C SER A 41 13.86 -5.24 -24.76
N ARG A 42 14.95 -4.95 -25.48
CA ARG A 42 15.73 -3.71 -25.29
C ARG A 42 14.91 -2.46 -25.64
N ALA A 43 14.12 -2.51 -26.72
CA ALA A 43 13.26 -1.40 -27.13
C ALA A 43 12.17 -1.11 -26.08
N PHE A 44 11.52 -2.16 -25.55
CA PHE A 44 10.57 -2.01 -24.45
C PHE A 44 11.22 -1.50 -23.17
N ARG A 45 12.45 -1.92 -22.87
CA ARG A 45 13.18 -1.41 -21.70
C ARG A 45 13.47 0.08 -21.81
N ALA A 46 13.92 0.55 -22.97
CA ALA A 46 14.16 1.98 -23.19
C ALA A 46 12.88 2.80 -22.96
N ALA A 47 11.78 2.41 -23.62
CA ALA A 47 10.49 3.05 -23.46
C ALA A 47 9.95 2.97 -22.02
N ALA A 48 9.99 1.79 -21.39
CA ALA A 48 9.46 1.56 -20.04
C ALA A 48 10.26 2.27 -18.95
N ASP A 49 11.55 2.53 -19.16
CA ASP A 49 12.42 3.21 -18.21
C ASP A 49 12.46 4.73 -18.43
N SER A 50 11.76 5.23 -19.44
CA SER A 50 11.66 6.66 -19.76
C SER A 50 10.96 7.45 -18.65
N ASP A 51 11.52 8.61 -18.32
CA ASP A 51 10.92 9.55 -17.36
C ASP A 51 9.52 10.04 -17.79
N ALA A 52 9.19 10.01 -19.09
CA ALA A 52 7.85 10.34 -19.55
C ALA A 52 6.81 9.34 -19.01
N VAL A 53 7.16 8.04 -18.99
CA VAL A 53 6.33 6.96 -18.44
C VAL A 53 6.23 7.11 -16.93
N TRP A 54 7.35 7.24 -16.23
CA TRP A 54 7.33 7.32 -14.77
C TRP A 54 6.70 8.62 -14.24
N ALA A 55 6.65 9.67 -15.06
CA ALA A 55 5.89 10.88 -14.73
C ALA A 55 4.37 10.66 -14.69
N SER A 56 3.82 9.74 -15.49
CA SER A 56 2.38 9.45 -15.46
C SER A 56 1.98 8.60 -14.26
N PHE A 57 2.92 7.81 -13.73
CA PHE A 57 2.69 6.95 -12.55
C PHE A 57 2.86 7.66 -11.21
N LEU A 58 3.55 8.80 -11.18
CA LEU A 58 3.70 9.58 -9.96
C LEU A 58 2.45 10.45 -9.73
N PRO A 59 1.87 10.46 -8.51
CA PRO A 59 0.79 11.38 -8.19
C PRO A 59 1.25 12.84 -8.37
N ARG A 60 0.40 13.65 -8.98
CA ARG A 60 0.71 15.07 -9.28
C ARG A 60 0.75 15.95 -8.03
N ASP A 61 0.05 15.50 -7.00
CA ASP A 61 -0.17 16.13 -5.70
C ASP A 61 0.65 15.43 -4.61
N LEU A 62 1.86 14.98 -4.95
CA LEU A 62 2.82 14.55 -3.94
C LEU A 62 3.20 15.75 -3.07
N PRO A 63 3.15 15.63 -1.73
CA PRO A 63 3.64 16.69 -0.86
C PRO A 63 5.13 16.91 -1.11
N ASP A 64 5.59 18.13 -0.84
CA ASP A 64 7.02 18.44 -0.90
C ASP A 64 7.79 17.43 -0.04
N LEU A 65 8.85 16.88 -0.65
CA LEU A 65 9.74 15.95 0.03
C LEU A 65 10.39 16.69 1.19
N ALA A 66 10.56 16.01 2.32
CA ALA A 66 11.22 16.60 3.47
C ALA A 66 12.63 17.08 3.08
N ASP A 67 13.01 18.27 3.54
CA ASP A 67 14.31 18.87 3.24
C ASP A 67 15.46 17.93 3.62
N GLY A 68 16.31 17.60 2.65
CA GLY A 68 17.60 16.93 2.87
C GLY A 68 17.65 15.41 2.70
N GLU A 69 16.53 14.70 2.49
CA GLU A 69 16.54 13.23 2.63
C GLU A 69 16.61 12.45 1.29
N LEU A 70 16.38 13.10 0.14
CA LEU A 70 16.73 12.55 -1.17
C LEU A 70 18.21 12.80 -1.52
N SER A 71 19.15 12.44 -0.64
CA SER A 71 20.58 12.50 -0.96
C SER A 71 21.15 11.11 -1.25
N PRO A 72 21.75 10.87 -2.43
CA PRO A 72 21.76 11.75 -3.60
C PRO A 72 20.36 11.86 -4.23
N ALA A 73 20.13 12.94 -4.98
CA ALA A 73 18.86 13.14 -5.70
C ALA A 73 18.61 11.95 -6.63
N PRO A 74 17.37 11.44 -6.71
CA PRO A 74 17.06 10.33 -7.60
C PRO A 74 17.40 10.76 -9.04
N PRO A 75 18.21 9.99 -9.77
CA PRO A 75 18.66 10.39 -11.10
C PRO A 75 17.56 10.23 -12.17
N SER A 76 16.45 9.57 -11.84
CA SER A 76 15.28 9.40 -12.69
C SER A 76 13.98 9.42 -11.87
N LYS A 77 12.85 9.65 -12.53
CA LYS A 77 11.50 9.51 -11.93
C LYS A 77 11.20 8.07 -11.55
N LYS A 78 11.77 7.10 -12.26
CA LYS A 78 11.73 5.68 -11.88
C LYS A 78 12.38 5.44 -10.53
N ASP A 79 13.55 6.01 -10.30
CA ASP A 79 14.26 5.89 -9.03
C ASP A 79 13.51 6.61 -7.90
N LEU A 80 12.90 7.76 -8.20
CA LEU A 80 12.00 8.43 -7.26
C LEU A 80 10.83 7.50 -6.88
N PHE A 81 10.12 6.94 -7.86
CA PHE A 81 9.03 5.98 -7.61
C PHE A 81 9.50 4.78 -6.79
N LEU A 82 10.64 4.20 -7.13
CA LEU A 82 11.21 3.06 -6.40
C LEU A 82 11.54 3.42 -4.95
N ARG A 83 12.05 4.63 -4.67
CA ARG A 83 12.31 5.09 -3.30
C ARG A 83 11.02 5.31 -2.51
N LEU A 84 10.01 5.89 -3.14
CA LEU A 84 8.69 6.13 -2.52
C LEU A 84 7.90 4.83 -2.29
N SER A 85 8.08 3.82 -3.14
CA SER A 85 7.40 2.50 -3.04
C SER A 85 8.16 1.49 -2.18
N ALA A 86 9.50 1.52 -2.17
CA ALA A 86 10.32 0.74 -1.25
C ALA A 86 10.10 1.17 0.21
N GLY A 87 9.47 2.33 0.41
CA GLY A 87 9.26 2.93 1.70
C GLY A 87 10.61 3.23 2.33
N HIS A 88 11.45 4.07 1.74
CA HIS A 88 12.48 4.74 2.52
C HIS A 88 11.79 5.97 3.14
N TYR A 89 11.43 5.85 4.42
CA TYR A 89 10.36 6.60 5.12
C TYR A 89 10.66 8.06 5.41
N HIS A 90 11.90 8.45 5.19
CA HIS A 90 12.47 9.79 5.38
C HIS A 90 12.07 10.77 4.25
N LEU A 91 11.31 10.33 3.25
CA LEU A 91 11.15 11.10 2.02
C LEU A 91 9.86 11.91 1.96
N LEU A 92 8.80 11.50 2.66
CA LEU A 92 7.49 12.15 2.63
C LEU A 92 6.95 12.31 4.06
N PRO A 93 6.04 13.28 4.31
CA PRO A 93 5.40 13.45 5.60
C PRO A 93 4.85 12.14 6.14
N ASP A 94 5.27 11.86 7.37
CA ASP A 94 5.19 10.62 8.15
C ASP A 94 3.86 9.88 7.99
N ARG A 95 3.73 9.04 6.94
CA ARG A 95 2.69 8.00 6.67
C ARG A 95 2.56 7.58 5.20
N LEU A 96 3.02 8.37 4.23
CA LEU A 96 2.75 8.13 2.79
C LEU A 96 3.77 7.19 2.14
N LYS A 97 3.29 6.18 1.40
CA LYS A 97 4.05 5.33 0.47
C LYS A 97 3.27 5.20 -0.84
N LEU A 98 3.95 4.83 -1.92
CA LEU A 98 3.27 4.42 -3.15
C LEU A 98 3.11 2.90 -3.20
N ASP A 99 1.94 2.44 -3.61
CA ASP A 99 1.75 1.04 -3.95
C ASP A 99 2.62 0.69 -5.16
N ARG A 100 3.41 -0.38 -5.04
CA ARG A 100 4.40 -0.73 -6.05
C ARG A 100 3.76 -1.21 -7.35
N GLU A 101 2.58 -1.83 -7.26
CA GLU A 101 1.92 -2.45 -8.40
C GLU A 101 1.09 -1.44 -9.18
N THR A 102 0.35 -0.59 -8.47
CA THR A 102 -0.64 0.35 -9.02
C THR A 102 -0.15 1.80 -9.06
N GLY A 103 0.82 2.17 -8.23
CA GLY A 103 1.26 3.56 -8.05
C GLY A 103 0.32 4.41 -7.18
N ALA A 104 -0.74 3.82 -6.63
CA ALA A 104 -1.68 4.52 -5.77
C ALA A 104 -1.03 4.99 -4.47
N LYS A 105 -1.50 6.13 -3.94
CA LYS A 105 -1.11 6.61 -2.60
C LYS A 105 -1.60 5.61 -1.55
N CYS A 106 -0.71 5.22 -0.64
CA CYS A 106 -1.01 4.35 0.48
C CYS A 106 -0.54 5.01 1.77
N TYR A 107 -1.36 4.91 2.81
CA TYR A 107 -1.05 5.47 4.12
C TYR A 107 -0.82 4.35 5.13
N VAL A 108 0.24 4.47 5.93
CA VAL A 108 0.57 3.49 6.98
C VAL A 108 0.64 4.21 8.32
N LEU A 109 -0.29 3.87 9.21
CA LEU A 109 -0.32 4.39 10.58
C LEU A 109 0.52 3.49 11.50
N SER A 110 1.32 4.12 12.36
CA SER A 110 2.01 3.41 13.44
C SER A 110 1.05 3.10 14.59
N ALA A 111 1.38 2.14 15.45
CA ALA A 111 0.60 1.90 16.67
C ALA A 111 0.54 3.14 17.58
N ARG A 112 1.56 4.02 17.54
CA ARG A 112 1.59 5.30 18.27
C ARG A 112 0.64 6.36 17.69
N ALA A 113 0.31 6.26 16.41
CA ALA A 113 -0.65 7.14 15.75
C ALA A 113 -2.12 6.72 15.98
N LEU A 114 -2.34 5.54 16.55
CA LEU A 114 -3.67 5.00 16.83
C LEU A 114 -4.07 5.29 18.28
N VAL A 115 -5.38 5.42 18.51
CA VAL A 115 -5.96 5.43 19.85
C VAL A 115 -6.30 4.00 20.21
N ILE A 116 -5.50 3.41 21.09
CA ILE A 116 -5.70 2.05 21.58
C ILE A 116 -6.10 2.13 23.05
N ILE A 117 -7.28 1.61 23.38
CA ILE A 117 -7.84 1.71 24.73
C ILE A 117 -6.95 0.96 25.74
N TRP A 118 -6.75 1.59 26.90
CA TRP A 118 -5.91 1.11 28.00
C TRP A 118 -4.41 0.94 27.72
N THR A 119 -3.86 1.51 26.63
CA THR A 119 -2.40 1.48 26.39
C THR A 119 -1.56 2.13 27.48
N CYS A 120 -2.14 3.00 28.29
CA CYS A 120 -1.50 3.58 29.48
C CYS A 120 -1.53 2.65 30.71
N THR A 121 -2.11 1.45 30.60
CA THR A 121 -2.19 0.45 31.68
C THR A 121 -1.20 -0.69 31.40
N PRO A 122 -0.02 -0.71 32.06
CA PRO A 122 1.04 -1.70 31.79
C PRO A 122 0.64 -3.16 32.06
N ARG A 123 -0.48 -3.38 32.77
CA ARG A 123 -1.04 -4.72 32.99
C ARG A 123 -1.63 -5.33 31.72
N TYR A 124 -2.10 -4.49 30.79
CA TYR A 124 -2.80 -4.94 29.59
C TYR A 124 -1.95 -4.76 28.33
N TRP A 125 -1.15 -3.69 28.27
CA TRP A 125 -0.34 -3.36 27.11
C TRP A 125 1.09 -3.07 27.50
N ARG A 126 2.04 -3.44 26.64
CA ARG A 126 3.41 -2.90 26.68
C ARG A 126 3.83 -2.42 25.31
N TRP A 127 4.73 -1.45 25.29
CA TRP A 127 5.39 -1.01 24.06
C TRP A 127 6.65 -1.83 23.87
N ILE A 128 6.78 -2.47 22.71
CA ILE A 128 7.96 -3.26 22.35
C ILE A 128 8.73 -2.58 21.24
N PRO A 129 10.07 -2.59 21.27
CA PRO A 129 10.86 -2.14 20.16
C PRO A 129 10.72 -3.13 18.99
N LEU A 130 10.64 -2.61 17.77
CA LEU A 130 10.69 -3.41 16.55
C LEU A 130 12.02 -3.19 15.84
N THR A 131 12.79 -4.25 15.65
CA THR A 131 14.04 -4.22 14.86
C THR A 131 13.78 -4.37 13.37
N ASP A 132 12.68 -5.02 13.01
CA ASP A 132 12.38 -5.43 11.65
C ASP A 132 11.19 -4.63 11.07
N SER A 133 10.91 -3.46 11.64
CA SER A 133 9.78 -2.60 11.25
C SER A 133 10.23 -1.18 11.00
N ARG A 134 9.42 -0.50 10.19
CA ARG A 134 9.57 0.93 9.88
C ARG A 134 9.26 1.83 11.08
N PHE A 135 8.48 1.31 12.03
CA PHE A 135 8.19 1.99 13.29
C PHE A 135 9.09 1.44 14.38
N THR A 136 9.59 2.33 15.23
CA THR A 136 10.48 1.96 16.34
C THR A 136 9.78 1.11 17.39
N GLU A 137 8.47 1.23 17.52
CA GLU A 137 7.68 0.55 18.55
C GLU A 137 6.37 -0.03 18.01
N ALA A 138 5.94 -1.14 18.61
CA ALA A 138 4.57 -1.67 18.52
C ALA A 138 3.92 -1.76 19.90
N ALA A 139 2.59 -1.74 19.92
CA ALA A 139 1.81 -2.08 21.10
C ALA A 139 1.57 -3.59 21.14
N GLU A 140 2.04 -4.25 22.19
CA GLU A 140 1.81 -5.67 22.44
C GLU A 140 0.72 -5.84 23.51
N LEU A 141 -0.30 -6.63 23.16
CA LEU A 141 -1.38 -7.01 24.06
C LEU A 141 -0.94 -8.17 24.95
N LEU A 142 -0.94 -7.96 26.27
CA LEU A 142 -0.46 -8.95 27.23
C LEU A 142 -1.58 -9.89 27.71
N SER A 143 -2.62 -9.35 28.34
CA SER A 143 -3.65 -10.18 28.98
C SER A 143 -4.93 -9.38 29.24
N VAL A 144 -5.79 -9.30 28.22
CA VAL A 144 -7.15 -8.75 28.31
C VAL A 144 -7.99 -9.28 27.14
N CYS A 145 -9.31 -9.36 27.32
CA CYS A 145 -10.25 -9.81 26.28
C CYS A 145 -10.89 -8.65 25.49
N TRP A 146 -10.50 -7.40 25.78
CA TRP A 146 -11.02 -6.20 25.11
C TRP A 146 -9.96 -5.66 24.15
N LEU A 147 -10.30 -5.57 22.87
CA LEU A 147 -9.47 -4.96 21.85
C LEU A 147 -10.26 -3.86 21.15
N GLU A 148 -9.86 -2.61 21.40
CA GLU A 148 -10.45 -1.44 20.76
C GLU A 148 -9.31 -0.54 20.27
N ILE A 149 -9.24 -0.43 18.94
CA ILE A 149 -8.24 0.32 18.21
C ILE A 149 -8.99 1.28 17.29
N LEU A 150 -8.70 2.56 17.42
CA LEU A 150 -9.29 3.62 16.62
C LEU A 150 -8.18 4.32 15.84
N GLY A 151 -8.40 4.52 14.54
CA GLY A 151 -7.46 5.21 13.66
C GLY A 151 -8.19 6.28 12.85
N ASN A 152 -7.56 7.43 12.65
CA ASN A 152 -8.12 8.52 11.87
C ASN A 152 -7.09 9.01 10.86
N ILE A 153 -7.55 9.26 9.63
CA ILE A 153 -6.80 9.90 8.55
C ILE A 153 -7.65 11.01 7.94
N ASP A 154 -7.04 12.14 7.62
CA ASP A 154 -7.76 13.25 7.01
C ASP A 154 -8.14 12.90 5.57
N SER A 155 -9.43 13.02 5.19
CA SER A 155 -9.93 12.70 3.84
C SER A 155 -9.20 13.48 2.76
N ARG A 156 -8.75 14.70 3.06
CA ARG A 156 -8.01 15.59 2.14
C ARG A 156 -6.62 15.06 1.79
N MET A 157 -6.10 14.10 2.57
CA MET A 157 -4.86 13.40 2.23
C MET A 157 -5.11 12.31 1.18
N LEU A 158 -6.33 11.78 1.10
CA LEU A 158 -6.65 10.70 0.19
C LEU A 158 -6.83 11.22 -1.23
N SER A 159 -6.48 10.39 -2.21
CA SER A 159 -6.76 10.72 -3.60
C SER A 159 -8.28 10.77 -3.83
N PRO A 160 -8.78 11.77 -4.55
CA PRO A 160 -10.21 11.88 -4.84
C PRO A 160 -10.64 10.81 -5.84
N ASN A 161 -11.94 10.53 -5.88
CA ASN A 161 -12.57 9.50 -6.71
C ASN A 161 -11.85 8.14 -6.65
N SER A 162 -11.37 7.76 -5.47
CA SER A 162 -10.55 6.56 -5.27
C SER A 162 -11.13 5.69 -4.17
N THR A 163 -11.10 4.37 -4.38
CA THR A 163 -11.48 3.39 -3.35
C THR A 163 -10.25 3.02 -2.53
N TYR A 164 -10.38 3.10 -1.21
CA TYR A 164 -9.35 2.72 -0.25
C TYR A 164 -9.81 1.52 0.58
N ALA A 165 -8.90 0.58 0.79
CA ALA A 165 -9.09 -0.52 1.74
C ALA A 165 -8.30 -0.22 3.02
N ALA A 166 -8.96 -0.37 4.17
CA ALA A 166 -8.32 -0.31 5.48
C ALA A 166 -7.82 -1.72 5.86
N VAL A 167 -6.54 -1.83 6.21
CA VAL A 167 -5.90 -3.11 6.51
C VAL A 167 -5.17 -3.03 7.84
N LEU A 168 -5.46 -3.97 8.74
CA LEU A 168 -4.74 -4.13 10.00
C LEU A 168 -3.56 -5.07 9.80
N VAL A 169 -2.36 -4.63 10.18
CA VAL A 169 -1.14 -5.45 10.14
C VAL A 169 -0.70 -5.77 11.58
N PHE A 170 -0.56 -7.05 11.91
CA PHE A 170 -0.29 -7.50 13.28
C PHE A 170 0.51 -8.82 13.33
N LYS A 171 0.98 -9.19 14.53
CA LYS A 171 1.59 -10.48 14.84
C LYS A 171 0.87 -11.09 16.04
N ILE A 172 0.83 -12.41 16.10
CA ILE A 172 0.30 -13.17 17.24
C ILE A 172 1.50 -13.83 17.93
N ALA A 173 1.58 -13.71 19.25
CA ALA A 173 2.58 -14.41 20.06
C ALA A 173 2.37 -15.93 20.02
N GLU A 174 3.41 -16.73 20.32
CA GLU A 174 3.30 -18.20 20.31
C GLU A 174 2.27 -18.72 21.34
N GLU A 175 2.19 -18.05 22.50
CA GLU A 175 1.17 -18.28 23.52
C GLU A 175 0.20 -17.10 23.54
N PHE A 176 -1.04 -17.32 23.09
CA PHE A 176 -2.09 -16.31 23.07
C PHE A 176 -3.43 -16.89 23.51
N TYR A 177 -4.25 -16.06 24.15
CA TYR A 177 -5.66 -16.35 24.36
C TYR A 177 -6.40 -16.03 23.06
N GLN A 178 -7.24 -16.96 22.59
CA GLN A 178 -7.97 -16.82 21.34
C GLN A 178 -8.84 -15.55 21.35
N LEU A 179 -8.43 -14.53 20.57
CA LEU A 179 -9.37 -13.59 19.98
C LEU A 179 -9.89 -14.23 18.70
N ASP A 180 -11.13 -14.72 18.75
CA ASP A 180 -11.75 -15.42 17.62
C ASP A 180 -12.10 -14.43 16.51
N THR A 181 -13.05 -13.53 16.77
CA THR A 181 -13.50 -12.50 15.83
C THR A 181 -13.59 -11.14 16.49
N VAL A 182 -13.42 -10.09 15.69
CA VAL A 182 -13.62 -8.69 16.09
C VAL A 182 -14.47 -7.98 15.05
N ASP A 183 -15.30 -7.05 15.52
CA ASP A 183 -16.04 -6.16 14.63
C ASP A 183 -15.12 -5.04 14.14
N ALA A 184 -14.90 -5.01 12.82
CA ALA A 184 -14.21 -3.93 12.15
C ALA A 184 -15.24 -2.97 11.55
N THR A 185 -15.08 -1.68 11.83
CA THR A 185 -15.88 -0.62 11.21
C THR A 185 -14.95 0.33 10.49
N VAL A 186 -15.36 0.78 9.30
CA VAL A 186 -14.72 1.87 8.57
C VAL A 186 -15.79 2.89 8.18
N ASN A 187 -15.54 4.16 8.51
CA ASN A 187 -16.46 5.26 8.22
C ASN A 187 -15.79 6.34 7.39
N LEU A 188 -16.49 6.83 6.35
CA LEU A 188 -16.11 8.03 5.59
C LEU A 188 -17.37 8.79 5.18
N GLY A 189 -17.42 10.11 5.43
CA GLY A 189 -18.46 11.00 4.88
C GLY A 189 -19.91 10.58 5.19
N GLY A 190 -20.17 9.97 6.35
CA GLY A 190 -21.48 9.43 6.73
C GLY A 190 -21.80 8.04 6.18
N SER A 191 -20.98 7.50 5.29
CA SER A 191 -21.02 6.09 4.88
C SER A 191 -20.29 5.23 5.92
N LYS A 192 -20.97 4.20 6.43
CA LYS A 192 -20.45 3.26 7.42
C LYS A 192 -20.44 1.85 6.86
N SER A 193 -19.27 1.22 6.85
CA SER A 193 -19.10 -0.21 6.54
C SER A 193 -18.68 -0.93 7.81
N SER A 194 -19.38 -2.00 8.17
CA SER A 194 -19.05 -2.83 9.33
C SER A 194 -19.01 -4.28 8.91
N ARG A 195 -17.98 -5.01 9.35
CA ARG A 195 -17.82 -6.44 9.07
C ARG A 195 -17.13 -7.15 10.23
N GLU A 196 -17.38 -8.45 10.35
CA GLU A 196 -16.69 -9.31 11.29
C GLU A 196 -15.39 -9.84 10.65
N VAL A 197 -14.27 -9.72 11.37
CA VAL A 197 -12.96 -10.21 10.92
C VAL A 197 -12.33 -11.14 11.94
N ALA A 198 -11.70 -12.22 11.48
CA ALA A 198 -10.95 -13.11 12.35
C ALA A 198 -9.55 -12.55 12.61
N LEU A 199 -9.07 -12.66 13.85
CA LEU A 199 -7.68 -12.32 14.19
C LEU A 199 -6.79 -13.55 14.30
N THR A 200 -7.34 -14.75 14.22
CA THR A 200 -6.60 -16.01 14.34
C THR A 200 -6.64 -16.81 13.05
N ARG A 201 -5.60 -17.62 12.86
CA ARG A 201 -5.54 -18.58 11.76
C ARG A 201 -6.51 -19.72 12.06
N SER A 202 -7.43 -20.00 11.13
CA SER A 202 -8.39 -21.11 11.26
C SER A 202 -7.68 -22.41 11.65
N ARG A 203 -7.86 -22.86 12.89
CA ARG A 203 -7.53 -24.23 13.32
C ARG A 203 -8.79 -25.08 13.20
N ARG A 204 -9.16 -25.41 11.96
CA ARG A 204 -10.22 -26.38 11.57
C ARG A 204 -11.62 -26.10 12.14
N ARG A 205 -12.60 -25.83 11.27
CA ARG A 205 -14.01 -26.20 11.51
C ARG A 205 -14.69 -26.75 10.25
N PRO A 206 -15.75 -27.56 10.42
CA PRO A 206 -16.34 -28.42 9.39
C PRO A 206 -16.99 -27.62 8.25
N GLU A 207 -17.14 -28.29 7.10
CA GLU A 207 -17.56 -27.81 5.77
C GLU A 207 -18.93 -27.10 5.65
N GLU A 208 -19.56 -26.63 6.72
CA GLU A 208 -20.91 -26.05 6.62
C GLU A 208 -21.04 -24.80 7.49
N GLU A 209 -20.52 -23.69 6.99
CA GLU A 209 -21.11 -22.35 7.13
C GLU A 209 -20.33 -21.39 6.22
N ILE A 210 -21.00 -20.85 5.20
CA ILE A 210 -20.50 -19.78 4.34
C ILE A 210 -20.47 -18.50 5.19
N SER A 211 -19.58 -18.41 6.18
CA SER A 211 -19.46 -17.21 7.00
C SER A 211 -18.59 -16.21 6.25
N ALA A 212 -19.12 -15.02 6.00
CA ALA A 212 -18.44 -13.88 5.35
C ALA A 212 -17.24 -13.31 6.14
N VAL A 213 -16.67 -14.09 7.06
CA VAL A 213 -15.57 -13.71 7.95
C VAL A 213 -14.26 -13.73 7.17
N LEU A 214 -13.55 -12.61 7.17
CA LEU A 214 -12.24 -12.50 6.55
C LEU A 214 -11.16 -13.01 7.50
N PHE A 215 -10.30 -13.90 6.99
CA PHE A 215 -9.16 -14.44 7.72
C PHE A 215 -7.87 -13.68 7.38
N PRO A 216 -6.95 -13.55 8.35
CA PRO A 216 -5.69 -12.86 8.13
C PRO A 216 -4.80 -13.66 7.17
N ARG A 217 -4.10 -12.95 6.30
CA ARG A 217 -3.11 -13.50 5.38
C ARG A 217 -1.70 -13.28 5.91
N THR A 218 -0.85 -14.31 5.81
CA THR A 218 0.56 -14.20 6.19
C THR A 218 1.35 -13.54 5.07
N ARG A 219 2.10 -12.49 5.43
CA ARG A 219 3.01 -11.75 4.56
C ARG A 219 4.38 -12.43 4.50
N ALA A 220 5.18 -12.10 3.50
CA ALA A 220 6.54 -12.63 3.35
C ALA A 220 7.49 -12.23 4.51
N ASP A 221 7.19 -11.14 5.21
CA ASP A 221 7.94 -10.63 6.38
C ASP A 221 7.51 -11.29 7.71
N GLY A 222 6.61 -12.28 7.65
CA GLY A 222 6.09 -12.99 8.83
C GLY A 222 5.04 -12.22 9.62
N TRP A 223 4.63 -11.02 9.19
CA TRP A 223 3.46 -10.33 9.73
C TRP A 223 2.17 -10.89 9.11
N MET A 224 1.05 -10.63 9.77
CA MET A 224 -0.29 -10.93 9.25
C MET A 224 -0.98 -9.63 8.84
N GLU A 225 -1.82 -9.71 7.82
CA GLU A 225 -2.69 -8.62 7.39
C GLU A 225 -4.13 -9.09 7.22
N VAL A 226 -5.09 -8.28 7.66
CA VAL A 226 -6.52 -8.52 7.47
C VAL A 226 -7.20 -7.22 7.02
N GLU A 227 -8.06 -7.33 6.02
CA GLU A 227 -8.83 -6.20 5.53
C GLU A 227 -10.03 -5.95 6.43
N LEU A 228 -10.10 -4.73 6.98
CA LEU A 228 -11.13 -4.27 7.89
C LEU A 228 -12.36 -3.73 7.17
N GLY A 229 -12.18 -3.23 5.95
CA GLY A 229 -13.21 -2.45 5.27
C GLY A 229 -12.68 -1.77 4.01
N GLU A 230 -13.61 -1.37 3.16
CA GLU A 230 -13.34 -0.52 2.00
C GLU A 230 -14.25 0.70 2.07
N PHE A 231 -13.77 1.82 1.52
CA PHE A 231 -14.53 3.06 1.43
C PHE A 231 -14.11 3.85 0.19
N PHE A 232 -15.03 4.64 -0.35
CA PHE A 232 -14.81 5.45 -1.55
C PHE A 232 -14.67 6.92 -1.19
N ASN A 233 -13.58 7.56 -1.60
CA ASN A 233 -13.35 8.98 -1.40
C ASN A 233 -13.89 9.79 -2.58
N GLU A 234 -15.00 10.50 -2.37
CA GLU A 234 -15.71 11.26 -3.42
C GLU A 234 -15.17 12.67 -3.67
N GLU A 235 -14.33 13.25 -2.80
CA GLU A 235 -14.00 14.69 -2.79
C GLU A 235 -13.34 15.21 -4.08
N GLY A 236 -14.14 15.54 -5.09
CA GLY A 236 -13.77 16.28 -6.28
C GLY A 236 -14.46 17.65 -6.31
N GLU A 237 -13.69 18.69 -5.98
CA GLU A 237 -13.90 20.14 -6.21
C GLU A 237 -15.07 20.91 -5.51
N ASP A 238 -14.63 21.99 -4.86
CA ASP A 238 -15.29 23.26 -4.52
C ASP A 238 -16.36 23.35 -3.42
N GLY A 239 -15.93 23.92 -2.28
CA GLY A 239 -16.84 24.62 -1.39
C GLY A 239 -16.27 24.82 0.00
N ASN A 240 -15.89 26.06 0.33
CA ASN A 240 -15.60 26.54 1.67
C ASN A 240 -16.64 26.03 2.69
N ALA A 241 -16.32 24.95 3.41
CA ALA A 241 -17.01 24.54 4.62
C ALA A 241 -15.98 23.94 5.56
N ARG A 242 -15.73 24.68 6.65
CA ARG A 242 -14.98 24.21 7.80
C ARG A 242 -15.76 23.07 8.44
N GLU A 243 -15.44 21.84 8.09
CA GLU A 243 -15.80 20.71 8.94
C GLU A 243 -14.56 19.85 9.15
N HIS A 244 -14.09 19.87 10.40
CA HIS A 244 -13.20 18.84 10.91
C HIS A 244 -14.00 17.53 10.90
N GLN A 245 -13.85 16.74 9.85
CA GLN A 245 -14.51 15.45 9.75
C GLN A 245 -13.55 14.35 10.23
N ASN A 246 -14.03 13.56 11.18
CA ASN A 246 -13.28 12.49 11.82
C ASN A 246 -13.63 11.16 11.17
N LEU A 247 -12.62 10.36 10.85
CA LEU A 247 -12.81 8.93 10.56
C LEU A 247 -12.77 8.15 11.88
N TRP A 248 -13.64 7.15 11.98
CA TRP A 248 -13.67 6.18 13.08
C TRP A 248 -13.52 4.78 12.48
#